data_AF-A0A0G1YSX1-F1
#
_entry.id   AF-A0A0G1YSX1-F1
#
_cell.length_a   1.000
_cell.length_b   1.000
_cell.length_c   1.000
_cell.angle_alpha   90.00
_cell.angle_beta   90.00
_cell.angle_gamma   90.00
#
_symmetry.space_group_name_H-M   'P 1'
#
loop_
_entity.id
_entity.type
_entity.pdbx_description
1 polymer ?
#
loop_
_entity_poly.entity_id
_entity_poly.type
_entity_poly.pdbx_seq_one_letter_code
_entity_poly.pdbx_strand_id
1 'polypeptide(L)'
;MITAEDALHVARDREPLPADDLELSDREKTQLDYVDSAIEYGINTSFNGDVFDTYIPAEFVELSVINALKKRYEDGGWKVGVFPKMEGDQIVSFQLVFAPVSGIALVKKPKEKPPRLMPPVIQVSPTLVNARHRVLVRMPTRGRAIQALEVLEKYRNMAGIPILIEVVVDEDDESMFTAEVLQRLAALDCIVTPGQHTNKIAACNGGRVTDWDILILASDDMVPTVEDYAIHVITDMEQYFPYLDGALHYNDGHQRSNLCTLPIFGRRLYEQFGYIYHPDYKSLFCDREQTDILKAMGRLAYVDKILIEHKHHIWGDGVEKDALYERNDALEGDDRKTFEQRKVLTRPHAQWPFEAPPLWLSVLICTVPARKKQLNWLLDFLYAQIRADAPRQVEVLIDDREGITVGEKRQSLLECSRGHFVAFVDDDDGIAPDYVKRLVTAFAITPDADCASLEGVMTTRGAKPEIFRHSIYFDGWYTKEGIHYRTPNHLSAVKREIALQVGFVSKNVGEDHDYSKRLRPLLKKEVSVGEKPLYFYWFDPLHSVQQRPAGGDV
;
A
#
# COMPACT_ATOMS: atom_id res chain seq x y z
N MET A 1 41.31 1.62 29.12
CA MET A 1 40.44 2.81 29.21
C MET A 1 41.04 3.73 30.23
N ILE A 2 41.03 5.03 29.98
CA ILE A 2 41.51 6.02 30.96
C ILE A 2 40.34 6.42 31.84
N THR A 3 40.61 6.77 33.10
CA THR A 3 39.54 7.29 33.97
C THR A 3 39.13 8.69 33.51
N ALA A 4 37.91 9.12 33.82
CA ALA A 4 37.44 10.47 33.50
C ALA A 4 38.33 11.58 34.13
N GLU A 5 38.91 11.31 35.30
CA GLU A 5 39.86 12.19 35.98
C GLU A 5 41.22 12.26 35.24
N ASP A 6 41.74 11.12 34.76
CA ASP A 6 42.97 11.08 33.97
C ASP A 6 42.78 11.72 32.58
N ALA A 7 41.60 11.54 31.98
CA ALA A 7 41.21 12.16 30.71
C ALA A 7 41.21 13.69 30.77
N LEU A 8 40.72 14.25 31.89
CA LEU A 8 40.72 15.69 32.14
C LEU A 8 42.15 16.24 32.21
N HIS A 9 43.07 15.49 32.79
CA HIS A 9 44.48 15.85 32.84
C HIS A 9 45.13 15.80 31.44
N VAL A 10 44.85 14.76 30.64
CA VAL A 10 45.37 14.62 29.27
C VAL A 10 44.81 15.67 28.31
N ALA A 11 43.55 16.09 28.49
CA ALA A 11 42.91 17.12 27.68
C ALA A 11 43.41 18.55 27.98
N ARG A 12 44.04 18.79 29.14
CA ARG A 12 44.64 20.10 29.49
C ARG A 12 45.95 20.38 28.76
N ASP A 13 46.64 19.34 28.28
CA ASP A 13 47.98 19.42 27.69
C ASP A 13 48.00 19.18 26.16
N ARG A 14 46.85 18.94 25.52
CA ARG A 14 46.75 18.79 24.06
C ARG A 14 46.31 20.09 23.40
N GLU A 15 47.09 20.55 22.41
CA GLU A 15 46.63 21.60 21.51
C GLU A 15 45.36 21.14 20.76
N PRO A 16 44.37 22.03 20.53
CA PRO A 16 43.21 21.73 19.71
C PRO A 16 43.68 21.26 18.33
N LEU A 17 43.08 20.18 17.82
CA LEU A 17 43.24 19.81 16.42
C LEU A 17 42.77 21.01 15.55
N PRO A 18 43.49 21.33 14.46
CA PRO A 18 43.12 22.46 13.60
C PRO A 18 41.69 22.32 13.09
N ALA A 19 41.03 23.46 12.96
CA ALA A 19 39.65 23.55 12.52
C ALA A 19 39.54 23.15 11.04
N ASP A 20 39.25 21.88 10.79
CA ASP A 20 38.78 21.46 9.47
C ASP A 20 37.30 21.87 9.34
N ASP A 21 37.00 22.66 8.32
CA ASP A 21 35.64 22.90 7.86
C ASP A 21 35.14 21.62 7.19
N LEU A 22 34.61 20.71 8.00
CA LEU A 22 34.08 19.43 7.52
C LEU A 22 32.72 19.67 6.84
N GLU A 23 32.71 19.65 5.51
CA GLU A 23 31.47 19.41 4.76
C GLU A 23 31.00 17.98 5.04
N LEU A 24 30.03 17.83 5.95
CA LEU A 24 29.40 16.55 6.25
C LEU A 24 28.39 16.18 5.14
N SER A 25 28.41 14.93 4.72
CA SER A 25 27.32 14.33 3.91
C SER A 25 26.00 14.30 4.70
N ASP A 26 24.87 14.12 4.02
CA ASP A 26 23.57 14.06 4.70
C ASP A 26 23.45 12.87 5.68
N ARG A 27 24.17 11.77 5.38
CA ARG A 27 24.33 10.64 6.31
C ARG A 27 25.10 11.04 7.56
N GLU A 28 26.22 11.74 7.41
CA GLU A 28 27.04 12.21 8.53
C GLU A 28 26.35 13.30 9.36
N LYS A 29 25.56 14.19 8.74
CA LYS A 29 24.71 15.14 9.48
C LYS A 29 23.66 14.43 10.34
N THR A 30 23.05 13.37 9.81
CA THR A 30 22.08 12.55 10.55
C THR A 30 22.76 11.83 11.73
N GLN A 31 23.96 11.27 11.52
CA GLN A 31 24.77 10.69 12.59
C GLN A 31 25.13 11.76 13.64
N LEU A 32 25.53 12.96 13.22
CA LEU A 32 25.89 14.07 14.11
C LEU A 32 24.71 14.46 15.01
N ASP A 33 23.55 14.76 14.43
CA ASP A 33 22.38 15.21 15.18
C ASP A 33 21.87 14.14 16.17
N TYR A 34 22.00 12.87 15.79
CA TYR A 34 21.65 11.73 16.63
C TYR A 34 22.60 11.56 17.82
N VAL A 35 23.91 11.52 17.57
CA VAL A 35 24.92 11.35 18.63
C VAL A 35 24.89 12.56 19.57
N ASP A 36 24.69 13.76 19.02
CA ASP A 36 24.53 14.99 19.80
C ASP A 36 23.31 14.92 20.73
N SER A 37 22.15 14.47 20.22
CA SER A 37 20.94 14.30 21.05
C SER A 37 21.13 13.29 22.19
N ALA A 38 21.87 12.20 21.95
CA ALA A 38 22.17 11.19 22.97
C ALA A 38 23.10 11.73 24.07
N ILE A 39 24.08 12.56 23.68
CA ILE A 39 24.99 13.23 24.61
C ILE A 39 24.25 14.30 25.41
N GLU A 40 23.41 15.11 24.77
CA GLU A 40 22.56 16.08 25.48
C GLU A 40 21.66 15.39 26.50
N TYR A 41 21.04 14.25 26.15
CA TYR A 41 20.25 13.46 27.08
C TYR A 41 21.09 12.96 28.26
N GLY A 42 22.24 12.33 27.99
CA GLY A 42 23.14 11.83 29.02
C GLY A 42 23.65 12.91 29.96
N ILE A 43 23.99 14.09 29.42
CA ILE A 43 24.36 15.26 30.23
C ILE A 43 23.18 15.67 31.12
N ASN A 44 21.96 15.72 30.59
CA ASN A 44 20.79 16.12 31.37
C ASN A 44 20.38 15.10 32.45
N THR A 45 20.68 13.82 32.27
CA THR A 45 20.28 12.77 33.21
C THR A 45 21.35 12.36 34.20
N SER A 46 22.62 12.48 33.83
CA SER A 46 23.71 11.78 34.51
C SER A 46 24.91 12.68 34.85
N PHE A 47 24.95 13.92 34.36
CA PHE A 47 26.03 14.86 34.68
C PHE A 47 25.93 15.37 36.12
N ASN A 48 26.98 15.15 36.90
CA ASN A 48 27.05 15.51 38.33
C ASN A 48 27.67 16.89 38.59
N GLY A 49 28.10 17.60 37.55
CA GLY A 49 28.72 18.94 37.64
C GLY A 49 30.23 18.97 37.41
N ASP A 50 30.91 17.83 37.41
CA ASP A 50 32.36 17.75 37.25
C ASP A 50 32.78 17.25 35.87
N VAL A 51 32.44 16.00 35.52
CA VAL A 51 32.77 15.38 34.23
C VAL A 51 31.62 14.48 33.77
N PHE A 52 31.34 14.48 32.48
CA PHE A 52 30.45 13.51 31.82
C PHE A 52 31.27 12.72 30.80
N ASP A 53 31.26 11.40 30.86
CA ASP A 53 31.85 10.54 29.83
C ASP A 53 30.83 9.60 29.21
N THR A 54 31.02 9.30 27.93
CA THR A 54 30.19 8.36 27.19
C THR A 54 31.02 7.60 26.16
N TYR A 55 30.49 6.49 25.68
CA TYR A 55 31.12 5.61 24.71
C TYR A 55 30.25 5.52 23.47
N ILE A 56 30.85 5.74 22.30
CA ILE A 56 30.17 5.62 21.02
C ILE A 56 30.87 4.53 20.21
N PRO A 57 30.23 3.38 19.95
CA PRO A 57 30.83 2.34 19.11
C PRO A 57 31.12 2.88 17.70
N ALA A 58 32.27 2.51 17.14
CA ALA A 58 32.77 3.07 15.88
C ALA A 58 31.95 2.62 14.66
N GLU A 59 31.17 1.55 14.79
CA GLU A 59 30.20 1.11 13.79
C GLU A 59 29.03 2.10 13.59
N PHE A 60 28.76 2.98 14.56
CA PHE A 60 27.66 3.94 14.50
C PHE A 60 28.05 5.34 14.00
N VAL A 61 29.34 5.67 14.01
CA VAL A 61 29.80 7.05 13.83
C VAL A 61 31.15 7.10 13.11
N GLU A 62 31.20 7.92 12.07
CA GLU A 62 32.45 8.20 11.36
C GLU A 62 33.33 9.16 12.17
N LEU A 63 34.65 9.10 11.96
CA LEU A 63 35.61 9.97 12.65
C LEU A 63 35.35 11.47 12.37
N SER A 64 34.87 11.80 11.16
CA SER A 64 34.43 13.14 10.76
C SER A 64 33.32 13.67 11.68
N VAL A 65 32.35 12.83 12.02
CA VAL A 65 31.23 13.18 12.92
C VAL A 65 31.72 13.38 14.35
N ILE A 66 32.64 12.54 14.83
CA ILE A 66 33.26 12.70 16.16
C ILE A 66 34.00 14.04 16.26
N ASN A 67 34.73 14.43 15.21
CA ASN A 67 35.44 15.71 15.16
C ASN A 67 34.47 16.90 15.12
N ALA A 68 33.40 16.81 14.33
CA ALA A 68 32.35 17.83 14.28
C ALA A 68 31.64 17.99 15.63
N LEU A 69 31.38 16.89 16.32
CA LEU A 69 30.74 16.89 17.63
C LEU A 69 31.65 17.50 18.71
N LYS A 70 32.94 17.13 18.72
CA LYS A 70 33.94 17.75 19.58
C LYS A 70 33.93 19.27 19.42
N LYS A 71 33.97 19.78 18.19
CA LYS A 71 33.91 21.21 17.88
C LYS A 71 32.62 21.87 18.40
N ARG A 72 31.45 21.28 18.11
CA ARG A 72 30.13 21.81 18.55
C ARG A 72 30.06 22.02 20.07
N TYR A 73 30.58 21.09 20.86
CA TYR A 73 30.58 21.19 22.32
C TYR A 73 31.66 22.15 22.85
N GLU A 74 32.83 22.21 22.20
CA GLU A 74 33.87 23.18 22.57
C GLU A 74 33.44 24.62 22.32
N ASP A 75 32.78 24.89 21.19
CA ASP A 75 32.13 26.17 20.92
C ASP A 75 31.03 26.49 21.96
N GLY A 76 30.40 25.46 22.52
CA GLY A 76 29.42 25.53 23.60
C GLY A 76 29.98 25.71 25.02
N GLY A 77 31.30 25.87 25.18
CA GLY A 77 31.93 26.10 26.49
C GLY A 77 32.33 24.84 27.25
N TRP A 78 32.40 23.70 26.57
CA TRP A 78 32.95 22.46 27.10
C TRP A 78 34.42 22.28 26.71
N LYS A 79 35.16 21.46 27.46
CA LYS A 79 36.40 20.80 27.02
C LYS A 79 36.06 19.37 26.68
N VAL A 80 36.40 18.93 25.47
CA VAL A 80 36.04 17.59 24.99
C VAL A 80 37.29 16.78 24.65
N GLY A 81 37.52 15.71 25.41
CA GLY A 81 38.51 14.69 25.12
C GLY A 81 37.90 13.58 24.27
N VAL A 82 38.58 13.18 23.18
CA VAL A 82 38.20 12.05 22.33
C VAL A 82 39.29 10.98 22.42
N PHE A 83 38.92 9.77 22.83
CA PHE A 83 39.83 8.65 23.02
C PHE A 83 39.33 7.43 22.22
N PRO A 84 39.91 7.14 21.05
CA PRO A 84 39.58 5.94 20.30
C PRO A 84 40.08 4.69 21.04
N LYS A 85 39.21 3.68 21.14
CA LYS A 85 39.54 2.34 21.63
C LYS A 85 39.88 1.45 20.43
N MET A 86 41.06 0.85 20.47
CA MET A 86 41.56 -0.03 19.41
C MET A 86 41.34 -1.50 19.78
N GLU A 87 40.94 -2.32 18.80
CA GLU A 87 41.14 -3.78 18.81
C GLU A 87 41.96 -4.15 17.57
N GLY A 88 43.21 -4.56 17.77
CA GLY A 88 44.19 -4.65 16.69
C GLY A 88 44.41 -3.27 16.04
N ASP A 89 44.25 -3.21 14.71
CA ASP A 89 44.41 -1.99 13.91
C ASP A 89 43.08 -1.23 13.68
N GLN A 90 41.96 -1.71 14.22
CA GLN A 90 40.65 -1.09 14.04
C GLN A 90 40.20 -0.33 15.28
N ILE A 91 39.59 0.84 15.07
CA ILE A 91 38.86 1.57 16.11
C ILE A 91 37.51 0.87 16.30
N VAL A 92 37.23 0.40 17.51
CA VAL A 92 35.95 -0.26 17.85
C VAL A 92 34.98 0.67 18.57
N SER A 93 35.48 1.73 19.22
CA SER A 93 34.64 2.74 19.86
C SER A 93 35.42 4.03 20.14
N PHE A 94 34.70 5.13 20.34
CA PHE A 94 35.23 6.40 20.84
C PHE A 94 34.71 6.63 22.26
N GLN A 95 35.61 6.82 23.22
CA GLN A 95 35.25 7.39 24.52
C GLN A 95 35.33 8.92 24.41
N LEU A 96 34.23 9.60 24.70
CA LEU A 96 34.17 11.06 24.75
C LEU A 96 34.03 11.51 26.20
N VAL A 97 34.83 12.49 26.59
CA VAL A 97 34.87 13.03 27.95
C VAL A 97 34.64 14.54 27.88
N PHE A 98 33.59 15.00 28.55
CA PHE A 98 33.11 16.38 28.56
C PHE A 98 33.34 16.98 29.94
N ALA A 99 34.01 18.14 29.99
CA ALA A 99 34.21 18.89 31.21
C ALA A 99 33.89 20.38 31.01
N PRO A 100 33.24 21.07 31.95
CA PRO A 100 32.92 22.48 31.82
C PRO A 100 34.19 23.35 31.88
N VAL A 101 34.23 24.43 31.09
CA VAL A 101 35.29 25.44 31.22
C VAL A 101 35.04 26.29 32.48
N SER A 102 35.97 26.24 33.44
CA SER A 102 35.90 26.98 34.71
C SER A 102 35.75 28.48 34.47
N GLY A 103 34.65 29.08 34.93
CA GLY A 103 34.35 30.52 34.82
C GLY A 103 33.18 30.88 33.88
N ILE A 104 32.64 29.92 33.13
CA ILE A 104 31.41 30.09 32.34
C ILE A 104 30.25 29.47 33.13
N ALA A 105 29.24 30.28 33.47
CA ALA A 105 27.99 29.74 34.02
C ALA A 105 27.33 28.88 32.94
N LEU A 106 27.23 27.56 33.16
CA LEU A 106 26.38 26.69 32.34
C LEU A 106 24.96 27.26 32.40
N VAL A 107 24.49 27.82 31.29
CA VAL A 107 23.13 28.30 31.17
C VAL A 107 22.22 27.08 31.35
N LYS A 108 21.55 27.00 32.50
CA LYS A 108 20.41 26.09 32.67
C LYS A 108 19.35 26.53 31.67
N LYS A 109 19.26 25.86 30.52
CA LYS A 109 18.15 26.04 29.60
C LYS A 109 16.84 25.73 30.34
N PRO A 110 15.72 26.41 30.00
CA PRO A 110 14.43 26.18 30.63
C PRO A 110 14.01 24.71 30.56
N LYS A 111 13.19 24.26 31.53
CA LYS A 111 12.50 22.96 31.54
C LYS A 111 11.41 22.84 30.45
N GLU A 112 11.67 23.31 29.24
CA GLU A 112 10.85 22.93 28.10
C GLU A 112 11.55 21.74 27.45
N LYS A 113 10.88 20.58 27.46
CA LYS A 113 11.32 19.44 26.64
C LYS A 113 11.54 20.00 25.23
N PRO A 114 12.75 19.92 24.65
CA PRO A 114 12.91 20.28 23.26
C PRO A 114 11.88 19.48 22.45
N PRO A 115 11.25 20.06 21.41
CA PRO A 115 10.43 19.26 20.51
C PRO A 115 11.30 18.08 20.06
N ARG A 116 10.80 16.85 20.22
CA ARG A 116 11.46 15.67 19.66
C ARG A 116 11.63 15.97 18.16
N LEU A 117 12.83 16.33 17.75
CA LEU A 117 13.16 16.44 16.34
C LEU A 117 13.13 15.01 15.83
N MET A 118 12.00 14.66 15.21
CA MET A 118 11.80 13.37 14.61
C MET A 118 12.90 13.20 13.55
N PRO A 119 13.54 12.02 13.45
CA PRO A 119 14.41 11.76 12.33
C PRO A 119 13.65 12.09 11.04
N PRO A 120 14.28 12.75 10.05
CA PRO A 120 13.66 12.87 8.75
C PRO A 120 13.26 11.46 8.28
N VAL A 121 12.06 11.33 7.72
CA VAL A 121 11.61 10.08 7.09
C VAL A 121 12.72 9.64 6.16
N ILE A 122 13.42 8.55 6.50
CA ILE A 122 14.47 8.01 5.66
C ILE A 122 13.74 7.36 4.49
N GLN A 123 13.60 8.12 3.40
CA GLN A 123 13.24 7.55 2.11
C GLN A 123 14.46 6.81 1.60
N VAL A 124 14.54 5.53 1.94
CA VAL A 124 15.49 4.65 1.28
C VAL A 124 14.96 4.41 -0.12
N SER A 125 15.74 4.81 -1.12
CA SER A 125 15.47 4.41 -2.50
C SER A 125 15.65 2.90 -2.59
N PRO A 126 14.61 2.12 -2.96
CA PRO A 126 14.73 0.68 -3.04
C PRO A 126 15.88 0.34 -3.99
N THR A 127 16.77 -0.54 -3.52
CA THR A 127 17.82 -1.09 -4.39
C THR A 127 17.11 -1.87 -5.49
N LEU A 128 17.12 -1.31 -6.71
CA LEU A 128 16.49 -1.87 -7.90
C LEU A 128 17.17 -3.21 -8.26
N VAL A 129 16.67 -4.28 -7.69
CA VAL A 129 16.89 -5.64 -8.19
C VAL A 129 15.60 -6.09 -8.86
N ASN A 130 15.77 -6.84 -9.95
CA ASN A 130 14.78 -7.25 -10.95
C ASN A 130 13.65 -8.18 -10.42
N ALA A 131 13.04 -7.86 -9.28
CA ALA A 131 11.83 -8.53 -8.81
C ALA A 131 10.63 -8.07 -9.67
N ARG A 132 9.79 -9.03 -10.11
CA ARG A 132 8.60 -8.74 -10.94
C ARG A 132 7.56 -7.87 -10.24
N HIS A 133 7.51 -7.95 -8.92
CA HIS A 133 6.60 -7.20 -8.06
C HIS A 133 7.32 -6.71 -6.80
N ARG A 134 7.03 -5.49 -6.37
CA ARG A 134 7.53 -4.89 -5.13
C ARG A 134 6.64 -5.31 -3.96
N VAL A 135 7.24 -5.94 -2.96
CA VAL A 135 6.55 -6.39 -1.75
C VAL A 135 6.82 -5.39 -0.63
N LEU A 136 5.75 -4.92 0.00
CA LEU A 136 5.79 -4.15 1.25
C LEU A 136 5.34 -5.03 2.40
N VAL A 137 6.18 -5.18 3.43
CA VAL A 137 5.79 -5.66 4.75
C VAL A 137 5.46 -4.44 5.60
N ARG A 138 4.22 -4.33 6.07
CA ARG A 138 3.79 -3.27 6.99
C ARG A 138 3.55 -3.86 8.36
N MET A 139 4.26 -3.36 9.37
CA MET A 139 4.13 -3.80 10.76
C MET A 139 3.77 -2.62 11.66
N PRO A 140 2.50 -2.48 12.09
CA PRO A 140 2.18 -1.67 13.25
C PRO A 140 2.72 -2.35 14.51
N THR A 141 3.39 -1.59 15.37
CA THR A 141 3.87 -2.09 16.67
C THR A 141 3.78 -1.01 17.74
N ARG A 142 3.57 -1.45 18.98
CA ARG A 142 3.55 -0.56 20.15
C ARG A 142 4.08 -1.29 21.39
N GLY A 143 5.04 -0.72 22.11
CA GLY A 143 5.53 -1.24 23.39
C GLY A 143 6.41 -2.49 23.30
N ARG A 144 6.73 -2.97 22.10
CA ARG A 144 7.34 -4.30 21.85
C ARG A 144 8.60 -4.24 21.01
N ALA A 145 9.47 -3.27 21.28
CA ALA A 145 10.64 -2.99 20.45
C ALA A 145 11.54 -4.21 20.17
N ILE A 146 11.90 -4.99 21.21
CA ILE A 146 12.78 -6.16 21.05
C ILE A 146 12.12 -7.20 20.14
N GLN A 147 10.87 -7.57 20.45
CA GLN A 147 10.11 -8.56 19.69
C GLN A 147 9.90 -8.13 18.23
N ALA A 148 9.50 -6.87 18.02
CA ALA A 148 9.34 -6.32 16.67
C ALA A 148 10.64 -6.42 15.87
N LEU A 149 11.78 -6.03 16.45
CA LEU A 149 13.06 -6.07 15.76
C LEU A 149 13.51 -7.49 15.40
N GLU A 150 13.31 -8.47 16.30
CA GLU A 150 13.62 -9.89 16.03
C GLU A 150 12.78 -10.45 14.87
N VAL A 151 11.51 -10.07 14.79
CA VAL A 151 10.62 -10.49 13.71
C VAL A 151 10.95 -9.77 12.39
N LEU A 152 11.23 -8.46 12.44
CA LEU A 152 11.62 -7.67 11.27
C LEU A 152 12.93 -8.19 10.66
N GLU A 153 13.89 -8.62 11.48
CA GLU A 153 15.13 -9.26 11.01
C GLU A 153 14.85 -10.54 10.21
N LYS A 154 13.89 -11.35 10.65
CA LYS A 154 13.45 -12.54 9.89
C LYS A 154 12.75 -12.18 8.59
N TYR A 155 11.85 -11.20 8.60
CA TYR A 155 11.23 -10.69 7.37
C TYR A 155 12.28 -10.21 6.38
N ARG A 156 13.32 -9.51 6.84
CA ARG A 156 14.41 -9.05 5.96
C ARG A 156 15.25 -10.21 5.41
N ASN A 157 15.69 -11.11 6.28
CA ASN A 157 16.68 -12.13 5.93
C ASN A 157 16.09 -13.29 5.13
N MET A 158 14.82 -13.64 5.35
CA MET A 158 14.17 -14.81 4.74
C MET A 158 13.36 -14.46 3.47
N ALA A 159 13.39 -13.21 3.01
CA ALA A 159 12.56 -12.77 1.89
C ALA A 159 12.96 -13.39 0.53
N GLY A 160 14.24 -13.72 0.34
CA GLY A 160 14.79 -14.18 -0.95
C GLY A 160 14.96 -13.09 -2.01
N ILE A 161 14.35 -11.92 -1.81
CA ILE A 161 14.41 -10.74 -2.69
C ILE A 161 14.42 -9.45 -1.86
N PRO A 162 14.82 -8.30 -2.44
CA PRO A 162 14.61 -7.01 -1.80
C PRO A 162 13.12 -6.73 -1.59
N ILE A 163 12.78 -6.26 -0.39
CA ILE A 163 11.43 -5.88 0.02
C ILE A 163 11.46 -4.50 0.68
N LEU A 164 10.31 -3.83 0.69
CA LEU A 164 10.09 -2.67 1.54
C LEU A 164 9.59 -3.16 2.90
N ILE A 165 10.08 -2.55 3.97
CA ILE A 165 9.57 -2.81 5.32
C ILE A 165 9.17 -1.46 5.92
N GLU A 166 7.89 -1.32 6.25
CA GLU A 166 7.34 -0.14 6.91
C GLU A 166 6.95 -0.50 8.34
N VAL A 167 7.50 0.23 9.30
CA VAL A 167 7.17 0.08 10.72
C VAL A 167 6.33 1.26 11.15
N VAL A 168 5.05 1.02 11.44
CA VAL A 168 4.10 2.05 11.87
C VAL A 168 4.13 2.13 13.39
N VAL A 169 4.51 3.29 13.91
CA VAL A 169 4.75 3.51 15.34
C VAL A 169 3.95 4.72 15.82
N ASP A 170 3.37 4.62 17.02
CA ASP A 170 2.72 5.77 17.64
C ASP A 170 3.75 6.77 18.20
N GLU A 171 3.60 8.06 17.91
CA GLU A 171 4.52 9.13 18.32
C GLU A 171 4.79 9.20 19.84
N ASP A 172 3.84 8.72 20.64
CA ASP A 172 3.91 8.67 22.10
C ASP A 172 4.55 7.37 22.64
N ASP A 173 4.97 6.45 21.76
CA ASP A 173 5.62 5.20 22.16
C ASP A 173 7.12 5.42 22.44
N GLU A 174 7.43 5.74 23.69
CA GLU A 174 8.82 5.95 24.13
C GLU A 174 9.71 4.71 23.97
N SER A 175 9.13 3.50 23.96
CA SER A 175 9.91 2.25 23.82
C SER A 175 10.44 2.06 22.39
N MET A 176 9.68 2.54 21.40
CA MET A 176 10.05 2.44 19.98
C MET A 176 10.90 3.62 19.52
N PHE A 177 10.79 4.78 20.17
CA PHE A 177 11.59 5.97 19.89
C PHE A 177 12.85 6.07 20.77
N THR A 178 13.47 4.94 21.06
CA THR A 178 14.81 4.91 21.64
C THR A 178 15.87 4.91 20.54
N ALA A 179 17.05 5.42 20.90
CA ALA A 179 18.18 5.56 20.00
C ALA A 179 18.58 4.19 19.39
N GLU A 180 18.72 3.18 20.25
CA GLU A 180 19.04 1.79 19.89
C GLU A 180 18.03 1.18 18.91
N VAL A 181 16.73 1.37 19.15
CA VAL A 181 15.67 0.80 18.33
C VAL A 181 15.66 1.43 16.94
N LEU A 182 15.73 2.76 16.86
CA LEU A 182 15.77 3.47 15.58
C LEU A 182 17.01 3.11 14.75
N GLN A 183 18.17 2.92 15.39
CA GLN A 183 19.39 2.45 14.72
C GLN A 183 19.22 1.05 14.13
N ARG A 184 18.65 0.12 14.89
CA ARG A 184 18.39 -1.24 14.38
C ARG A 184 17.36 -1.26 13.27
N LEU A 185 16.32 -0.43 13.35
CA LEU A 185 15.36 -0.25 12.25
C LEU A 185 16.06 0.28 11.00
N ALA A 186 16.94 1.28 11.13
CA ALA A 186 17.72 1.81 10.01
C ALA A 186 18.69 0.76 9.43
N ALA A 187 19.35 -0.03 10.27
CA ALA A 187 20.24 -1.12 9.83
C ALA A 187 19.49 -2.23 9.08
N LEU A 188 18.22 -2.47 9.42
CA LEU A 188 17.30 -3.37 8.72
C LEU A 188 16.65 -2.74 7.49
N ASP A 189 17.03 -1.50 7.14
CA ASP A 189 16.48 -0.75 6.01
C ASP A 189 14.96 -0.57 6.12
N CYS A 190 14.47 -0.33 7.35
CA CYS A 190 13.06 -0.10 7.63
C CYS A 190 12.69 1.38 7.47
N ILE A 191 11.52 1.62 6.88
CA ILE A 191 10.88 2.93 6.81
C ILE A 191 10.04 3.09 8.08
N VAL A 192 10.40 4.06 8.92
CA VAL A 192 9.63 4.36 10.14
C VAL A 192 8.52 5.37 9.81
N THR A 193 7.28 4.97 10.04
CA THR A 193 6.09 5.81 9.86
C THR A 193 5.50 6.17 11.21
N PRO A 194 5.80 7.36 11.75
CA PRO A 194 5.17 7.84 12.97
C PRO A 194 3.73 8.29 12.71
N GLY A 195 2.85 8.10 13.68
CA GLY A 195 1.50 8.67 13.66
C GLY A 195 0.84 8.74 15.03
N GLN A 196 -0.33 9.35 15.08
CA GLN A 196 -1.19 9.42 16.27
C GLN A 196 -2.39 8.50 16.04
N HIS A 197 -2.24 7.21 16.33
CA HIS A 197 -3.31 6.24 16.08
C HIS A 197 -4.13 6.06 17.35
N THR A 198 -5.46 6.11 17.21
CA THR A 198 -6.36 5.99 18.36
C THR A 198 -6.53 4.54 18.82
N ASN A 199 -6.22 3.57 17.96
CA ASN A 199 -6.40 2.14 18.19
C ASN A 199 -5.54 1.30 17.21
N LYS A 200 -5.58 -0.03 17.36
CA LYS A 200 -4.78 -0.98 16.56
C LYS A 200 -5.11 -0.88 15.06
N ILE A 201 -6.39 -0.77 14.70
CA ILE A 201 -6.83 -0.71 13.30
C ILE A 201 -6.42 0.60 12.63
N ALA A 202 -6.46 1.71 13.36
CA ALA A 202 -5.91 2.97 12.91
C ALA A 202 -4.40 2.85 12.60
N ALA A 203 -3.64 2.11 13.41
CA ALA A 203 -2.23 1.83 13.13
C ALA A 203 -2.02 0.90 11.92
N CYS A 204 -2.80 -0.18 11.79
CA CYS A 204 -2.76 -1.05 10.59
C CYS A 204 -2.98 -0.26 9.29
N ASN A 205 -3.94 0.68 9.30
CA ASN A 205 -4.26 1.53 8.16
C ASN A 205 -3.35 2.78 8.02
N GLY A 206 -2.51 3.06 9.02
CA GLY A 206 -1.78 4.33 9.17
C GLY A 206 -0.49 4.45 8.35
N GLY A 207 -0.10 3.40 7.63
CA GLY A 207 1.12 3.43 6.82
C GLY A 207 1.04 4.40 5.63
N ARG A 208 2.19 4.97 5.28
CA ARG A 208 2.39 6.05 4.30
C ARG A 208 3.20 5.62 3.09
N VAL A 209 3.83 4.45 3.11
CA VAL A 209 4.52 3.91 1.93
C VAL A 209 3.49 3.51 0.87
N THR A 210 3.64 4.06 -0.34
CA THR A 210 2.70 3.89 -1.45
C THR A 210 3.31 3.16 -2.66
N ASP A 211 4.63 2.99 -2.71
CA ASP A 211 5.33 2.45 -3.87
C ASP A 211 5.51 0.92 -3.79
N TRP A 212 4.40 0.19 -3.90
CA TRP A 212 4.38 -1.27 -3.76
C TRP A 212 3.27 -1.89 -4.61
N ASP A 213 3.45 -3.17 -4.93
CA ASP A 213 2.51 -3.95 -5.74
C ASP A 213 1.76 -5.00 -4.90
N ILE A 214 2.43 -5.53 -3.86
CA ILE A 214 1.85 -6.48 -2.90
C ILE A 214 2.13 -5.98 -1.48
N LEU A 215 1.11 -5.92 -0.63
CA LEU A 215 1.22 -5.53 0.78
C LEU A 215 0.95 -6.74 1.68
N ILE A 216 1.87 -7.00 2.60
CA ILE A 216 1.76 -7.98 3.68
C ILE A 216 1.53 -7.19 4.97
N LEU A 217 0.37 -7.36 5.61
CA LEU A 217 0.16 -6.82 6.96
C LEU A 217 0.74 -7.81 7.98
N ALA A 218 1.82 -7.43 8.64
CA ALA A 218 2.49 -8.23 9.66
C ALA A 218 2.20 -7.69 11.07
N SER A 219 2.53 -8.49 12.08
CA SER A 219 2.59 -8.09 13.48
C SER A 219 3.83 -8.69 14.15
N ASP A 220 4.17 -8.22 15.33
CA ASP A 220 5.36 -8.69 16.08
C ASP A 220 5.25 -10.14 16.59
N ASP A 221 4.10 -10.79 16.39
CA ASP A 221 3.85 -12.21 16.66
C ASP A 221 3.70 -13.05 15.38
N MET A 222 3.91 -12.48 14.18
CA MET A 222 3.80 -13.17 12.89
C MET A 222 5.19 -13.41 12.31
N VAL A 223 5.67 -14.65 12.41
CA VAL A 223 7.09 -14.98 12.21
C VAL A 223 7.29 -15.77 10.91
N PRO A 224 8.08 -15.27 9.94
CA PRO A 224 8.48 -16.07 8.79
C PRO A 224 9.19 -17.36 9.22
N THR A 225 8.83 -18.49 8.62
CA THR A 225 9.39 -19.82 8.92
C THR A 225 9.95 -20.54 7.71
N VAL A 226 9.78 -19.97 6.51
CA VAL A 226 10.20 -20.53 5.24
C VAL A 226 11.08 -19.51 4.50
N GLU A 227 12.23 -19.94 4.02
CA GLU A 227 13.09 -19.13 3.16
C GLU A 227 12.36 -18.74 1.87
N ASP A 228 12.78 -17.64 1.25
CA ASP A 228 12.19 -17.14 0.00
C ASP A 228 10.68 -16.85 0.12
N TYR A 229 10.15 -16.56 1.31
CA TYR A 229 8.70 -16.40 1.52
C TYR A 229 8.08 -15.33 0.60
N ALA A 230 8.82 -14.26 0.30
CA ALA A 230 8.32 -13.19 -0.57
C ALA A 230 8.25 -13.64 -2.04
N ILE A 231 9.15 -14.53 -2.48
CA ILE A 231 9.08 -15.17 -3.81
C ILE A 231 7.84 -16.07 -3.88
N HIS A 232 7.56 -16.84 -2.83
CA HIS A 232 6.35 -17.65 -2.74
C HIS A 232 5.07 -16.79 -2.81
N VAL A 233 5.04 -15.68 -2.06
CA VAL A 233 3.94 -14.70 -2.09
C VAL A 233 3.72 -14.15 -3.50
N ILE A 234 4.79 -13.74 -4.20
CA ILE A 234 4.70 -13.24 -5.57
C ILE A 234 4.16 -14.32 -6.51
N THR A 235 4.69 -15.54 -6.41
CA THR A 235 4.29 -16.66 -7.28
C THR A 235 2.82 -17.00 -7.11
N ASP A 236 2.36 -17.12 -5.86
CA ASP A 236 0.97 -17.44 -5.55
C ASP A 236 0.05 -16.25 -5.93
N MET A 237 0.50 -14.99 -5.77
CA MET A 237 -0.26 -13.82 -6.24
C MET A 237 -0.40 -13.81 -7.77
N GLU A 238 0.68 -14.06 -8.53
CA GLU A 238 0.62 -14.15 -9.99
C GLU A 238 -0.29 -15.29 -10.45
N GLN A 239 -0.32 -16.40 -9.72
CA GLN A 239 -1.16 -17.56 -10.04
C GLN A 239 -2.65 -17.28 -9.80
N TYR A 240 -3.02 -16.71 -8.66
CA TYR A 240 -4.42 -16.55 -8.28
C TYR A 240 -5.01 -15.20 -8.72
N PHE A 241 -4.20 -14.14 -8.71
CA PHE A 241 -4.61 -12.77 -9.00
C PHE A 241 -3.54 -12.04 -9.84
N PRO A 242 -3.35 -12.45 -11.12
CA PRO A 242 -2.33 -11.88 -12.01
C PRO A 242 -2.48 -10.36 -12.25
N TYR A 243 -3.62 -9.79 -11.89
CA TYR A 243 -3.93 -8.36 -11.98
C TYR A 243 -3.85 -7.64 -10.63
N LEU A 244 -3.38 -8.29 -9.57
CA LEU A 244 -3.25 -7.72 -8.21
C LEU A 244 -4.59 -7.23 -7.63
N ASP A 245 -5.70 -7.80 -8.08
CA ASP A 245 -7.08 -7.46 -7.71
C ASP A 245 -7.69 -8.44 -6.69
N GLY A 246 -6.85 -9.20 -5.98
CA GLY A 246 -7.24 -10.08 -4.89
C GLY A 246 -6.25 -10.12 -3.73
N ALA A 247 -6.50 -11.02 -2.77
CA ALA A 247 -5.68 -11.23 -1.59
C ALA A 247 -5.35 -12.71 -1.36
N LEU A 248 -4.17 -12.96 -0.77
CA LEU A 248 -3.76 -14.29 -0.31
C LEU A 248 -4.03 -14.44 1.19
N HIS A 249 -4.41 -15.67 1.56
CA HIS A 249 -4.59 -16.13 2.93
C HIS A 249 -3.74 -17.39 3.11
N TYR A 250 -2.60 -17.26 3.78
CA TYR A 250 -1.75 -18.40 4.14
C TYR A 250 -2.22 -19.05 5.43
N ASN A 251 -1.96 -20.35 5.58
CA ASN A 251 -2.19 -21.04 6.83
C ASN A 251 -1.25 -20.47 7.91
N ASP A 252 -1.82 -19.97 9.00
CA ASP A 252 -1.10 -19.35 10.11
C ASP A 252 -0.61 -20.36 11.16
N GLY A 253 -0.92 -21.65 10.97
CA GLY A 253 -0.65 -22.75 11.90
C GLY A 253 -1.85 -23.12 12.78
N HIS A 254 -2.82 -22.22 12.93
CA HIS A 254 -3.87 -22.33 13.95
C HIS A 254 -5.28 -22.20 13.36
N GLN A 255 -5.62 -21.06 12.75
CA GLN A 255 -6.94 -20.79 12.17
C GLN A 255 -7.18 -21.58 10.88
N ARG A 256 -6.11 -21.96 10.15
CA ARG A 256 -6.19 -22.63 8.85
C ARG A 256 -7.11 -21.83 7.90
N SER A 257 -7.96 -22.49 7.11
CA SER A 257 -8.87 -21.83 6.16
C SER A 257 -10.01 -21.00 6.78
N ASN A 258 -10.13 -20.97 8.11
CA ASN A 258 -11.29 -20.37 8.78
C ASN A 258 -11.25 -18.84 8.75
N LEU A 259 -10.11 -18.22 9.04
CA LEU A 259 -9.97 -16.79 9.26
C LEU A 259 -8.62 -16.31 8.72
N CYS A 260 -8.65 -15.29 7.84
CA CYS A 260 -7.43 -14.67 7.34
C CYS A 260 -6.89 -13.69 8.37
N THR A 261 -5.94 -14.15 9.19
CA THR A 261 -5.30 -13.37 10.26
C THR A 261 -4.17 -12.48 9.74
N LEU A 262 -3.55 -12.87 8.63
CA LEU A 262 -2.46 -12.18 7.96
C LEU A 262 -2.82 -11.95 6.49
N PRO A 263 -3.56 -10.88 6.18
CA PRO A 263 -3.97 -10.64 4.81
C PRO A 263 -2.83 -10.08 3.97
N ILE A 264 -2.69 -10.62 2.77
CA ILE A 264 -1.71 -10.18 1.78
C ILE A 264 -2.47 -9.63 0.58
N PHE A 265 -2.44 -8.31 0.39
CA PHE A 265 -3.20 -7.60 -0.61
C PHE A 265 -2.40 -7.38 -1.89
N GLY A 266 -3.02 -7.66 -3.03
CA GLY A 266 -2.63 -7.03 -4.29
C GLY A 266 -3.02 -5.56 -4.29
N ARG A 267 -2.21 -4.73 -4.97
CA ARG A 267 -2.37 -3.27 -5.02
C ARG A 267 -3.77 -2.82 -5.46
N ARG A 268 -4.34 -3.43 -6.49
CA ARG A 268 -5.63 -3.01 -7.05
C ARG A 268 -6.79 -3.38 -6.12
N LEU A 269 -6.69 -4.52 -5.41
CA LEU A 269 -7.64 -4.82 -4.34
C LEU A 269 -7.59 -3.76 -3.25
N TYR A 270 -6.40 -3.38 -2.78
CA TYR A 270 -6.28 -2.33 -1.77
C TYR A 270 -6.89 -1.01 -2.23
N GLU A 271 -6.66 -0.60 -3.49
CA GLU A 271 -7.24 0.64 -4.04
C GLU A 271 -8.77 0.62 -4.08
N GLN A 272 -9.39 -0.56 -4.22
CA GLN A 272 -10.85 -0.69 -4.16
C GLN A 272 -11.45 -0.32 -2.79
N PHE A 273 -10.69 -0.52 -1.70
CA PHE A 273 -11.14 -0.24 -0.33
C PHE A 273 -10.55 1.05 0.25
N GLY A 274 -9.28 1.34 -0.04
CA GLY A 274 -8.51 2.43 0.55
C GLY A 274 -8.01 2.18 1.98
N TYR A 275 -8.19 0.95 2.50
CA TYR A 275 -7.74 0.51 3.82
C TYR A 275 -7.45 -1.00 3.81
N ILE A 276 -6.73 -1.49 4.81
CA ILE A 276 -6.56 -2.93 5.04
C ILE A 276 -7.79 -3.44 5.80
N TYR A 277 -8.06 -2.87 6.98
CA TYR A 277 -9.20 -3.23 7.82
C TYR A 277 -10.22 -2.09 7.89
N HIS A 278 -11.50 -2.41 8.06
CA HIS A 278 -12.53 -1.37 8.09
C HIS A 278 -12.29 -0.38 9.27
N PRO A 279 -12.27 0.95 9.05
CA PRO A 279 -11.90 1.93 10.08
C PRO A 279 -12.81 1.99 11.32
N ASP A 280 -14.03 1.46 11.24
CA ASP A 280 -14.97 1.40 12.38
C ASP A 280 -14.51 0.43 13.49
N TYR A 281 -13.64 -0.53 13.17
CA TYR A 281 -13.07 -1.43 14.16
C TYR A 281 -11.93 -0.77 14.94
N LYS A 282 -11.71 -1.23 16.17
CA LYS A 282 -10.64 -0.75 17.04
C LYS A 282 -9.49 -1.75 17.17
N SER A 283 -9.78 -3.06 17.18
CA SER A 283 -8.76 -4.11 17.32
C SER A 283 -9.17 -5.47 16.75
N LEU A 284 -10.32 -6.00 17.15
CA LEU A 284 -10.79 -7.37 16.88
C LEU A 284 -11.90 -7.39 15.82
N PHE A 285 -12.29 -8.58 15.35
CA PHE A 285 -13.35 -8.85 14.35
C PHE A 285 -13.16 -8.24 12.94
N CYS A 286 -12.19 -7.36 12.76
CA CYS A 286 -11.89 -6.72 11.48
C CYS A 286 -11.42 -7.74 10.41
N ASP A 287 -10.65 -8.73 10.83
CA ASP A 287 -10.16 -9.85 10.04
C ASP A 287 -11.30 -10.77 9.59
N ARG A 288 -12.32 -10.95 10.45
CA ARG A 288 -13.51 -11.74 10.16
C ARG A 288 -14.39 -11.07 9.11
N GLU A 289 -14.73 -9.79 9.28
CA GLU A 289 -15.46 -9.05 8.23
C GLU A 289 -14.68 -9.06 6.91
N GLN A 290 -13.38 -8.78 6.95
CA GLN A 290 -12.56 -8.78 5.75
C GLN A 290 -12.54 -10.16 5.07
N THR A 291 -12.35 -11.24 5.82
CA THR A 291 -12.36 -12.61 5.29
C THR A 291 -13.69 -12.91 4.60
N ASP A 292 -14.80 -12.62 5.26
CA ASP A 292 -16.14 -12.90 4.74
C ASP A 292 -16.45 -12.06 3.47
N ILE A 293 -16.06 -10.78 3.44
CA ILE A 293 -16.19 -9.91 2.26
C ILE A 293 -15.35 -10.43 1.09
N LEU A 294 -14.07 -10.72 1.30
CA LEU A 294 -13.17 -11.11 0.22
C LEU A 294 -13.54 -12.51 -0.34
N LYS A 295 -14.03 -13.42 0.51
CA LYS A 295 -14.62 -14.70 0.08
C LYS A 295 -15.88 -14.47 -0.78
N ALA A 296 -16.81 -13.63 -0.33
CA ALA A 296 -18.03 -13.32 -1.09
C ALA A 296 -17.71 -12.65 -2.44
N MET A 297 -16.64 -11.86 -2.51
CA MET A 297 -16.17 -11.24 -3.75
C MET A 297 -15.45 -12.21 -4.69
N GLY A 298 -15.07 -13.41 -4.24
CA GLY A 298 -14.18 -14.31 -4.99
C GLY A 298 -12.76 -13.76 -5.14
N ARG A 299 -12.32 -12.92 -4.18
CA ARG A 299 -11.03 -12.20 -4.18
C ARG A 299 -10.12 -12.62 -3.03
N LEU A 300 -10.33 -13.80 -2.46
CA LEU A 300 -9.45 -14.41 -1.45
C LEU A 300 -9.03 -15.81 -1.88
N ALA A 301 -7.72 -16.04 -2.02
CA ALA A 301 -7.17 -17.37 -2.26
C ALA A 301 -6.53 -17.92 -0.98
N TYR A 302 -7.00 -19.09 -0.53
CA TYR A 302 -6.38 -19.80 0.60
C TYR A 302 -5.24 -20.69 0.10
N VAL A 303 -4.09 -20.59 0.74
CA VAL A 303 -2.90 -21.40 0.46
C VAL A 303 -2.53 -22.18 1.71
N ASP A 304 -2.64 -23.51 1.64
CA ASP A 304 -2.31 -24.41 2.76
C ASP A 304 -0.79 -24.63 2.89
N LYS A 305 -0.07 -23.53 3.11
CA LYS A 305 1.36 -23.49 3.43
C LYS A 305 1.53 -22.54 4.62
N ILE A 306 2.34 -22.94 5.59
CA ILE A 306 2.71 -22.08 6.72
C ILE A 306 4.00 -21.35 6.34
N LEU A 307 3.87 -20.22 5.63
CA LEU A 307 5.03 -19.37 5.31
C LEU A 307 5.40 -18.46 6.49
N ILE A 308 4.37 -17.98 7.19
CA ILE A 308 4.46 -17.08 8.34
C ILE A 308 3.57 -17.69 9.42
N GLU A 309 4.18 -18.07 10.53
CA GLU A 309 3.50 -18.70 11.68
C GLU A 309 3.02 -17.63 12.65
N HIS A 310 1.77 -17.75 13.12
CA HIS A 310 1.21 -16.81 14.10
C HIS A 310 1.42 -17.32 15.53
N LYS A 311 2.46 -16.78 16.19
CA LYS A 311 2.84 -17.15 17.57
C LYS A 311 2.07 -16.32 18.60
N HIS A 312 0.79 -16.63 18.78
CA HIS A 312 -0.08 -15.90 19.71
C HIS A 312 -0.12 -16.53 21.10
N HIS A 313 -0.24 -15.71 22.16
CA HIS A 313 -0.21 -16.19 23.55
C HIS A 313 -1.33 -17.21 23.90
N ILE A 314 -2.47 -17.14 23.18
CA ILE A 314 -3.61 -18.07 23.37
C ILE A 314 -3.24 -19.52 22.99
N TRP A 315 -2.26 -19.71 22.12
CA TRP A 315 -1.89 -21.04 21.61
C TRP A 315 -0.77 -21.71 22.41
N GLY A 316 -0.16 -21.00 23.37
CA GLY A 316 0.87 -21.55 24.24
C GLY A 316 2.26 -21.69 23.60
N ASP A 317 2.51 -21.01 22.47
CA ASP A 317 3.77 -21.04 21.70
C ASP A 317 4.93 -20.25 22.34
N GLY A 318 4.93 -20.11 23.68
CA GLY A 318 5.97 -19.41 24.43
C GLY A 318 5.85 -17.88 24.47
N VAL A 319 4.74 -17.32 23.99
CA VAL A 319 4.42 -15.88 24.13
C VAL A 319 3.52 -15.68 25.34
N GLU A 320 3.96 -14.88 26.32
CA GLU A 320 3.14 -14.54 27.49
C GLU A 320 2.14 -13.43 27.17
N LYS A 321 0.99 -13.44 27.85
CA LYS A 321 0.00 -12.37 27.73
C LYS A 321 0.54 -11.10 28.40
N ASP A 322 0.61 -10.00 27.65
CA ASP A 322 1.15 -8.73 28.09
C ASP A 322 0.07 -7.62 28.13
N ALA A 323 0.47 -6.43 28.58
CA ALA A 323 -0.42 -5.27 28.70
C ALA A 323 -0.99 -4.81 27.34
N LEU A 324 -0.29 -5.06 26.23
CA LEU A 324 -0.81 -4.71 24.90
C LEU A 324 -1.95 -5.66 24.50
N TYR A 325 -1.80 -6.97 24.78
CA TYR A 325 -2.88 -7.94 24.60
C TYR A 325 -4.09 -7.59 25.47
N GLU A 326 -3.89 -7.28 26.75
CA GLU A 326 -4.99 -6.86 27.63
C GLU A 326 -5.74 -5.62 27.12
N ARG A 327 -5.00 -4.60 26.66
CA ARG A 327 -5.57 -3.38 26.07
C ARG A 327 -6.40 -3.70 24.83
N ASN A 328 -5.91 -4.57 23.96
CA ASN A 328 -6.57 -4.93 22.70
C ASN A 328 -7.80 -5.81 22.93
N ASP A 329 -7.72 -6.79 23.84
CA ASP A 329 -8.82 -7.69 24.20
C ASP A 329 -9.98 -6.95 24.88
N ALA A 330 -9.69 -5.91 25.65
CA ALA A 330 -10.72 -5.09 26.29
C ALA A 330 -11.70 -4.44 25.30
N LEU A 331 -11.33 -4.35 24.02
CA LEU A 331 -12.14 -3.77 22.94
C LEU A 331 -13.06 -4.78 22.24
N GLU A 332 -12.96 -6.08 22.56
CA GLU A 332 -13.75 -7.15 21.94
C GLU A 332 -15.26 -6.86 21.98
N GLY A 333 -15.75 -6.37 23.12
CA GLY A 333 -17.17 -6.08 23.30
C GLY A 333 -17.69 -4.96 22.39
N ASP A 334 -16.85 -3.98 22.05
CA ASP A 334 -17.19 -2.90 21.13
C ASP A 334 -17.09 -3.38 19.68
N ASP A 335 -16.00 -4.04 19.31
CA ASP A 335 -15.78 -4.52 17.94
C ASP A 335 -16.77 -5.61 17.53
N ARG A 336 -17.18 -6.47 18.47
CA ARG A 336 -18.26 -7.44 18.22
C ARG A 336 -19.59 -6.73 17.94
N LYS A 337 -19.91 -5.64 18.65
CA LYS A 337 -21.12 -4.87 18.36
C LYS A 337 -21.03 -4.23 16.98
N THR A 338 -19.89 -3.64 16.63
CA THR A 338 -19.61 -3.12 15.29
C THR A 338 -19.81 -4.19 14.24
N PHE A 339 -19.22 -5.38 14.44
CA PHE A 339 -19.37 -6.53 13.53
C PHE A 339 -20.83 -6.94 13.36
N GLU A 340 -21.59 -7.15 14.44
CA GLU A 340 -23.00 -7.55 14.36
C GLU A 340 -23.90 -6.46 13.77
N GLN A 341 -23.61 -5.17 14.00
CA GLN A 341 -24.33 -4.06 13.37
C GLN A 341 -24.08 -4.03 11.86
N ARG A 342 -22.83 -4.23 11.46
CA ARG A 342 -22.41 -4.20 10.05
C ARG A 342 -22.79 -5.47 9.31
N LYS A 343 -22.90 -6.61 9.99
CA LYS A 343 -23.35 -7.88 9.43
C LYS A 343 -24.84 -7.80 9.15
N VAL A 344 -25.21 -7.67 7.88
CA VAL A 344 -26.61 -7.45 7.51
C VAL A 344 -27.43 -8.70 7.85
N LEU A 345 -28.42 -8.55 8.73
CA LEU A 345 -29.56 -9.45 8.85
C LEU A 345 -30.33 -9.44 7.51
N THR A 346 -29.87 -10.28 6.58
CA THR A 346 -30.52 -10.75 5.34
C THR A 346 -31.78 -10.00 4.89
N ARG A 347 -31.64 -9.17 3.85
CA ARG A 347 -32.68 -9.19 2.80
C ARG A 347 -32.53 -10.52 2.06
N PRO A 348 -33.60 -11.27 1.75
CA PRO A 348 -33.54 -12.63 1.21
C PRO A 348 -32.88 -12.78 -0.19
N HIS A 349 -32.30 -11.72 -0.74
CA HIS A 349 -31.59 -11.69 -2.02
C HIS A 349 -30.24 -10.95 -1.99
N ALA A 350 -29.72 -10.57 -0.81
CA ALA A 350 -28.45 -9.86 -0.73
C ALA A 350 -27.29 -10.85 -1.00
N GLN A 351 -26.59 -10.67 -2.12
CA GLN A 351 -25.33 -11.37 -2.45
C GLN A 351 -24.15 -10.97 -1.53
N TRP A 352 -24.40 -10.23 -0.44
CA TRP A 352 -23.38 -9.51 0.30
C TRP A 352 -23.57 -9.64 1.83
N PRO A 353 -22.54 -10.04 2.61
CA PRO A 353 -22.69 -10.34 4.04
C PRO A 353 -22.69 -9.13 5.00
N PHE A 354 -22.36 -7.91 4.53
CA PHE A 354 -22.25 -6.71 5.36
C PHE A 354 -22.94 -5.46 4.79
N GLU A 355 -23.07 -4.39 5.56
CA GLU A 355 -23.53 -3.11 5.04
C GLU A 355 -22.46 -2.56 4.09
N ALA A 356 -22.81 -2.47 2.82
CA ALA A 356 -21.94 -1.96 1.77
C ALA A 356 -22.71 -0.99 0.89
N PRO A 357 -22.05 0.04 0.35
CA PRO A 357 -22.69 0.85 -0.67
C PRO A 357 -23.06 -0.08 -1.86
N PRO A 358 -24.15 0.20 -2.58
CA PRO A 358 -24.56 -0.62 -3.71
C PRO A 358 -23.42 -0.77 -4.72
N LEU A 359 -23.21 -1.97 -5.24
CA LEU A 359 -22.30 -2.21 -6.36
C LEU A 359 -22.96 -1.68 -7.63
N TRP A 360 -22.70 -0.42 -7.97
CA TRP A 360 -23.37 0.25 -9.07
C TRP A 360 -22.90 -0.21 -10.45
N LEU A 361 -21.59 -0.45 -10.61
CA LEU A 361 -20.99 -0.68 -11.93
C LEU A 361 -20.03 -1.86 -11.93
N SER A 362 -20.17 -2.75 -12.91
CA SER A 362 -19.12 -3.68 -13.32
C SER A 362 -18.47 -3.18 -14.60
N VAL A 363 -17.17 -2.92 -14.55
CA VAL A 363 -16.35 -2.63 -15.74
C VAL A 363 -15.77 -3.94 -16.25
N LEU A 364 -16.09 -4.29 -17.49
CA LEU A 364 -15.78 -5.57 -18.11
C LEU A 364 -14.73 -5.39 -19.21
N ILE A 365 -13.59 -6.05 -19.11
CA ILE A 365 -12.46 -5.84 -20.02
C ILE A 365 -12.08 -7.16 -20.70
N CYS A 366 -12.22 -7.19 -22.02
CA CYS A 366 -11.69 -8.28 -22.85
C CYS A 366 -10.26 -7.93 -23.26
N THR A 367 -9.30 -8.81 -23.03
CA THR A 367 -7.88 -8.55 -23.35
C THR A 367 -7.21 -9.78 -23.95
N VAL A 368 -5.94 -9.66 -24.35
CA VAL A 368 -5.07 -10.77 -24.72
C VAL A 368 -3.71 -10.57 -24.06
N PRO A 369 -2.92 -11.64 -23.79
CA PRO A 369 -1.64 -11.52 -23.10
C PRO A 369 -0.68 -10.50 -23.75
N ALA A 370 -0.72 -10.38 -25.08
CA ALA A 370 0.09 -9.42 -25.83
C ALA A 370 -0.23 -7.95 -25.53
N ARG A 371 -1.40 -7.62 -24.97
CA ARG A 371 -1.84 -6.26 -24.61
C ARG A 371 -1.75 -5.94 -23.12
N LYS A 372 -1.01 -6.77 -22.35
CA LYS A 372 -0.81 -6.59 -20.90
C LYS A 372 -0.37 -5.17 -20.51
N LYS A 373 0.45 -4.50 -21.35
CA LYS A 373 0.92 -3.13 -21.07
C LYS A 373 -0.20 -2.10 -21.15
N GLN A 374 -1.01 -2.15 -22.21
CA GLN A 374 -2.14 -1.24 -22.42
C GLN A 374 -3.20 -1.47 -21.34
N LEU A 375 -3.51 -2.74 -21.08
CA LEU A 375 -4.40 -3.15 -20.00
C LEU A 375 -3.92 -2.59 -18.65
N ASN A 376 -2.65 -2.75 -18.29
CA ASN A 376 -2.14 -2.23 -17.02
C ASN A 376 -2.30 -0.72 -16.91
N TRP A 377 -2.03 0.04 -17.98
CA TRP A 377 -2.23 1.49 -17.98
C TRP A 377 -3.70 1.86 -17.73
N LEU A 378 -4.64 1.18 -18.40
CA LEU A 378 -6.06 1.37 -18.19
C LEU A 378 -6.48 1.01 -16.76
N LEU A 379 -6.01 -0.13 -16.24
CA LEU A 379 -6.36 -0.59 -14.90
C LEU A 379 -5.83 0.37 -13.82
N ASP A 380 -4.59 0.83 -13.93
CA ASP A 380 -4.02 1.77 -12.96
C ASP A 380 -4.81 3.08 -12.95
N PHE A 381 -5.22 3.56 -14.13
CA PHE A 381 -6.07 4.74 -14.26
C PHE A 381 -7.48 4.53 -13.69
N LEU A 382 -8.09 3.37 -13.95
CA LEU A 382 -9.43 3.02 -13.49
C LEU A 382 -9.49 2.84 -11.98
N TYR A 383 -8.57 2.06 -11.39
CA TYR A 383 -8.53 1.82 -9.95
C TYR A 383 -8.21 3.08 -9.14
N ALA A 384 -7.40 4.00 -9.69
CA ALA A 384 -7.22 5.33 -9.10
C ALA A 384 -8.55 6.11 -9.00
N GLN A 385 -9.40 6.06 -10.03
CA GLN A 385 -10.74 6.67 -9.98
C GLN A 385 -11.67 5.94 -9.01
N ILE A 386 -11.67 4.60 -8.99
CA ILE A 386 -12.49 3.80 -8.05
C ILE A 386 -12.15 4.20 -6.61
N ARG A 387 -10.86 4.24 -6.27
CA ARG A 387 -10.39 4.64 -4.95
C ARG A 387 -10.87 6.05 -4.56
N ALA A 388 -10.79 6.99 -5.50
CA ALA A 388 -11.07 8.40 -5.23
C ALA A 388 -12.57 8.71 -5.15
N ASP A 389 -13.37 8.13 -6.06
CA ASP A 389 -14.75 8.58 -6.28
C ASP A 389 -15.82 7.54 -5.90
N ALA A 390 -15.49 6.24 -5.91
CA ALA A 390 -16.49 5.19 -5.77
C ALA A 390 -15.95 3.89 -5.11
N PRO A 391 -15.28 3.97 -3.94
CA PRO A 391 -14.75 2.78 -3.28
C PRO A 391 -15.88 1.80 -2.98
N ARG A 392 -15.62 0.51 -3.20
CA ARG A 392 -16.59 -0.60 -3.04
C ARG A 392 -17.86 -0.54 -3.92
N GLN A 393 -18.00 0.46 -4.78
CA GLN A 393 -19.18 0.64 -5.65
C GLN A 393 -18.95 0.21 -7.11
N VAL A 394 -17.70 -0.12 -7.44
CA VAL A 394 -17.29 -0.60 -8.76
C VAL A 394 -16.49 -1.88 -8.63
N GLU A 395 -16.72 -2.84 -9.52
CA GLU A 395 -15.85 -3.99 -9.73
C GLU A 395 -15.27 -3.99 -11.15
N VAL A 396 -14.10 -4.60 -11.30
CA VAL A 396 -13.44 -4.78 -12.60
C VAL A 396 -13.26 -6.27 -12.83
N LEU A 397 -13.70 -6.75 -14.00
CA LEU A 397 -13.55 -8.14 -14.43
C LEU A 397 -12.79 -8.18 -15.75
N ILE A 398 -11.83 -9.11 -15.84
CA ILE A 398 -10.89 -9.21 -16.96
C ILE A 398 -10.93 -10.64 -17.50
N ASP A 399 -10.95 -10.79 -18.82
CA ASP A 399 -10.82 -12.08 -19.51
C ASP A 399 -9.73 -12.03 -20.58
N ASP A 400 -8.60 -12.67 -20.27
CA ASP A 400 -7.40 -12.74 -21.11
C ASP A 400 -7.24 -14.06 -21.86
N ARG A 401 -8.19 -14.99 -21.75
CA ARG A 401 -8.10 -16.33 -22.36
C ARG A 401 -7.90 -16.26 -23.87
N GLU A 402 -6.93 -16.99 -24.39
CA GLU A 402 -6.71 -17.08 -25.84
C GLU A 402 -7.54 -18.22 -26.46
N GLY A 403 -7.70 -18.20 -27.78
CA GLY A 403 -8.37 -19.28 -28.52
C GLY A 403 -9.90 -19.29 -28.44
N ILE A 404 -10.51 -18.33 -27.75
CA ILE A 404 -11.96 -18.08 -27.72
C ILE A 404 -12.32 -16.76 -28.40
N THR A 405 -13.56 -16.62 -28.83
CA THR A 405 -14.04 -15.40 -29.50
C THR A 405 -14.22 -14.24 -28.52
N VAL A 406 -14.17 -13.01 -29.04
CA VAL A 406 -14.49 -11.80 -28.24
C VAL A 406 -15.90 -11.88 -27.67
N GLY A 407 -16.87 -12.35 -28.46
CA GLY A 407 -18.24 -12.56 -27.98
C GLY A 407 -18.35 -13.56 -26.82
N GLU A 408 -17.55 -14.64 -26.82
CA GLU A 408 -17.48 -15.58 -25.69
C GLU A 408 -16.89 -14.93 -24.43
N LYS A 409 -15.82 -14.13 -24.57
CA LYS A 409 -15.27 -13.35 -23.46
C LYS A 409 -16.31 -12.39 -22.88
N ARG A 410 -16.98 -11.62 -23.74
CA ARG A 410 -18.02 -10.67 -23.33
C ARG A 410 -19.16 -11.38 -22.59
N GLN A 411 -19.61 -12.53 -23.09
CA GLN A 411 -20.65 -13.32 -22.42
C GLN A 411 -20.18 -13.83 -21.05
N SER A 412 -18.96 -14.39 -20.96
CA SER A 412 -18.42 -14.90 -19.69
C SER A 412 -18.27 -13.80 -18.64
N LEU A 413 -17.76 -12.62 -19.03
CA LEU A 413 -17.63 -11.47 -18.13
C LEU A 413 -18.99 -10.95 -17.68
N LEU A 414 -19.97 -10.91 -18.58
CA LEU A 414 -21.33 -10.48 -18.28
C LEU A 414 -21.99 -11.40 -17.26
N GLU A 415 -21.84 -12.72 -17.41
CA GLU A 415 -22.38 -13.71 -16.45
C GLU A 415 -21.73 -13.59 -15.07
N CYS A 416 -20.42 -13.35 -15.01
CA CYS A 416 -19.67 -13.17 -13.77
C CYS A 416 -19.89 -11.82 -13.09
N SER A 417 -20.38 -10.80 -13.81
CA SER A 417 -20.65 -9.48 -13.27
C SER A 417 -21.71 -9.51 -12.17
N ARG A 418 -21.68 -8.56 -11.25
CA ARG A 418 -22.59 -8.41 -10.10
C ARG A 418 -23.15 -7.00 -9.95
N GLY A 419 -22.55 -6.01 -10.59
CA GLY A 419 -22.99 -4.62 -10.54
C GLY A 419 -24.40 -4.43 -11.08
N HIS A 420 -25.10 -3.41 -10.58
CA HIS A 420 -26.44 -3.05 -11.08
C HIS A 420 -26.41 -2.69 -12.57
N PHE A 421 -25.30 -2.09 -13.02
CA PHE A 421 -25.01 -1.74 -14.40
C PHE A 421 -23.68 -2.37 -14.83
N VAL A 422 -23.55 -2.63 -16.13
CA VAL A 422 -22.33 -3.16 -16.76
C VAL A 422 -21.89 -2.24 -17.89
N ALA A 423 -20.59 -2.05 -18.05
CA ALA A 423 -20.00 -1.36 -19.18
C ALA A 423 -18.74 -2.09 -19.60
N PHE A 424 -18.55 -2.27 -20.91
CA PHE A 424 -17.26 -2.76 -21.42
C PHE A 424 -16.31 -1.60 -21.68
N VAL A 425 -15.04 -1.82 -21.39
CA VAL A 425 -13.94 -0.93 -21.77
C VAL A 425 -12.89 -1.80 -22.46
N ASP A 426 -12.50 -1.41 -23.66
CA ASP A 426 -11.48 -2.14 -24.41
C ASP A 426 -10.09 -1.79 -23.86
N ASP A 427 -9.20 -2.78 -23.84
CA ASP A 427 -7.91 -2.72 -23.15
C ASP A 427 -6.87 -1.80 -23.80
N ASP A 428 -7.14 -1.34 -25.02
CA ASP A 428 -6.33 -0.41 -25.81
C ASP A 428 -6.97 0.98 -26.01
N ASP A 429 -8.00 1.30 -25.22
CA ASP A 429 -8.70 2.59 -25.24
C ASP A 429 -8.46 3.45 -24.00
N GLY A 430 -8.92 4.71 -24.08
CA GLY A 430 -8.94 5.64 -22.96
C GLY A 430 -10.35 5.90 -22.40
N ILE A 431 -10.42 6.25 -21.12
CA ILE A 431 -11.64 6.73 -20.45
C ILE A 431 -11.41 8.12 -19.86
N ALA A 432 -12.47 8.88 -19.63
CA ALA A 432 -12.36 10.19 -19.00
C ALA A 432 -11.82 10.10 -17.55
N PRO A 433 -11.10 11.13 -17.05
CA PRO A 433 -10.62 11.16 -15.66
C PRO A 433 -11.72 11.11 -14.60
N ASP A 434 -12.96 11.43 -14.99
CA ASP A 434 -14.15 11.40 -14.14
C ASP A 434 -15.14 10.30 -14.58
N TYR A 435 -14.67 9.27 -15.31
CA TYR A 435 -15.49 8.19 -15.85
C TYR A 435 -16.31 7.48 -14.78
N VAL A 436 -15.62 6.98 -13.75
CA VAL A 436 -16.26 6.25 -12.64
C VAL A 436 -17.24 7.14 -11.90
N LYS A 437 -16.80 8.35 -11.53
CA LYS A 437 -17.61 9.33 -10.80
C LYS A 437 -18.91 9.64 -11.52
N ARG A 438 -18.86 9.93 -12.82
CA ARG A 438 -20.02 10.33 -13.63
C ARG A 438 -21.04 9.21 -13.74
N LEU A 439 -20.59 7.99 -14.01
CA LEU A 439 -21.47 6.82 -14.12
C LEU A 439 -22.11 6.45 -12.78
N VAL A 440 -21.31 6.31 -11.73
CA VAL A 440 -21.81 5.93 -10.40
C VAL A 440 -22.78 6.99 -9.88
N THR A 441 -22.46 8.28 -10.02
CA THR A 441 -23.36 9.37 -9.61
C THR A 441 -24.67 9.35 -10.39
N ALA A 442 -24.63 9.18 -11.71
CA ALA A 442 -25.82 9.14 -12.54
C ALA A 442 -26.76 7.99 -12.15
N PHE A 443 -26.21 6.80 -11.90
CA PHE A 443 -27.01 5.63 -11.48
C PHE A 443 -27.46 5.68 -10.03
N ALA A 444 -26.68 6.27 -9.12
CA ALA A 444 -27.12 6.50 -7.76
C ALA A 444 -28.33 7.45 -7.69
N ILE A 445 -28.37 8.47 -8.56
CA ILE A 445 -29.49 9.42 -8.68
C ILE A 445 -30.68 8.78 -9.41
N THR A 446 -30.42 8.00 -10.46
CA THR A 446 -31.45 7.39 -11.33
C THR A 446 -31.28 5.86 -11.39
N PRO A 447 -31.53 5.13 -10.29
CA PRO A 447 -31.26 3.69 -10.21
C PRO A 447 -32.20 2.84 -11.07
N ASP A 448 -33.32 3.40 -11.52
CA ASP A 448 -34.28 2.78 -12.43
C ASP A 448 -33.99 3.06 -13.91
N ALA A 449 -32.86 3.70 -14.25
CA ALA A 449 -32.41 3.82 -15.63
C ALA A 449 -32.10 2.43 -16.25
N ASP A 450 -32.26 2.33 -17.56
CA ASP A 450 -31.90 1.14 -18.34
C ASP A 450 -30.49 1.25 -18.90
N CYS A 451 -30.02 2.47 -19.20
CA CYS A 451 -28.68 2.74 -19.67
C CYS A 451 -28.26 4.20 -19.42
N ALA A 452 -26.96 4.46 -19.56
CA ALA A 452 -26.42 5.80 -19.66
C ALA A 452 -26.20 6.21 -21.13
N SER A 453 -26.37 7.50 -21.42
CA SER A 453 -25.87 8.07 -22.68
C SER A 453 -24.34 7.96 -22.74
N LEU A 454 -23.78 7.92 -23.94
CA LEU A 454 -22.32 7.94 -24.13
C LEU A 454 -21.97 8.91 -25.25
N GLU A 455 -21.06 9.84 -24.97
CA GLU A 455 -20.32 10.55 -26.01
C GLU A 455 -18.85 10.15 -25.89
N GLY A 456 -18.19 9.94 -27.02
CA GLY A 456 -16.77 9.65 -27.05
C GLY A 456 -16.08 10.22 -28.26
N VAL A 457 -14.75 10.18 -28.23
CA VAL A 457 -13.89 10.64 -29.32
C VAL A 457 -13.16 9.43 -29.89
N MET A 458 -13.32 9.19 -31.17
CA MET A 458 -12.52 8.24 -31.92
C MET A 458 -11.35 8.97 -32.57
N THR A 459 -10.15 8.43 -32.46
CA THR A 459 -8.98 8.87 -33.23
C THR A 459 -8.45 7.71 -34.04
N THR A 460 -7.96 7.97 -35.26
CA THR A 460 -7.26 6.96 -36.05
C THR A 460 -5.76 7.22 -35.97
N ARG A 461 -5.01 6.33 -35.30
CA ARG A 461 -3.57 6.49 -35.02
C ARG A 461 -3.24 7.86 -34.42
N GLY A 462 -4.04 8.29 -33.45
CA GLY A 462 -3.90 9.58 -32.76
C GLY A 462 -4.25 10.82 -33.59
N ALA A 463 -4.73 10.66 -34.82
CA ALA A 463 -5.12 11.74 -35.71
C ALA A 463 -6.64 11.72 -36.00
N LYS A 464 -7.15 12.83 -36.55
CA LYS A 464 -8.54 12.99 -37.01
C LYS A 464 -9.58 12.62 -35.94
N PRO A 465 -9.73 13.44 -34.88
CA PRO A 465 -10.75 13.19 -33.87
C PRO A 465 -12.15 13.28 -34.47
N GLU A 466 -12.91 12.20 -34.37
CA GLU A 466 -14.32 12.10 -34.77
C GLU A 466 -15.17 11.82 -33.52
N ILE A 467 -16.37 12.41 -33.46
CA ILE A 467 -17.25 12.22 -32.30
C ILE A 467 -18.15 11.01 -32.58
N PHE A 468 -18.34 10.17 -31.57
CA PHE A 468 -19.42 9.18 -31.57
C PHE A 468 -20.36 9.41 -30.40
N ARG A 469 -21.65 9.13 -30.63
CA ARG A 469 -22.72 9.30 -29.64
C ARG A 469 -23.59 8.06 -29.60
N HIS A 470 -23.76 7.50 -28.41
CA HIS A 470 -24.70 6.43 -28.14
C HIS A 470 -25.89 6.97 -27.37
N SER A 471 -27.09 6.73 -27.89
CA SER A 471 -28.33 7.08 -27.19
C SER A 471 -29.52 6.25 -27.67
N ILE A 472 -30.48 6.02 -26.76
CA ILE A 472 -31.78 5.42 -27.07
C ILE A 472 -32.61 6.28 -28.02
N TYR A 473 -32.28 7.55 -28.23
CA TYR A 473 -33.02 8.42 -29.14
C TYR A 473 -32.62 8.24 -30.62
N PHE A 474 -31.64 7.39 -30.90
CA PHE A 474 -31.27 7.04 -32.28
C PHE A 474 -32.00 5.76 -32.71
N ASP A 475 -32.43 5.75 -33.98
CA ASP A 475 -33.21 4.63 -34.56
C ASP A 475 -32.31 3.54 -35.15
N GLY A 476 -31.00 3.77 -35.16
CA GLY A 476 -30.00 2.84 -35.69
C GLY A 476 -28.61 3.46 -35.74
N TRP A 477 -27.69 2.75 -36.39
CA TRP A 477 -26.31 3.20 -36.57
C TRP A 477 -26.18 3.97 -37.90
N TYR A 478 -25.73 5.22 -37.83
CA TYR A 478 -25.48 6.04 -39.01
C TYR A 478 -24.39 7.09 -38.75
N THR A 479 -23.86 7.69 -39.81
CA THR A 479 -22.88 8.78 -39.71
C THR A 479 -23.46 10.00 -40.42
N LYS A 480 -23.44 11.16 -39.76
CA LYS A 480 -23.90 12.42 -40.34
C LYS A 480 -22.95 13.53 -39.91
N GLU A 481 -22.48 14.32 -40.87
CA GLU A 481 -21.61 15.49 -40.63
C GLU A 481 -20.35 15.16 -39.80
N GLY A 482 -19.75 13.98 -40.02
CA GLY A 482 -18.55 13.55 -39.29
C GLY A 482 -18.82 13.06 -37.85
N ILE A 483 -20.08 12.88 -37.47
CA ILE A 483 -20.48 12.33 -36.17
C ILE A 483 -21.09 10.94 -36.36
N HIS A 484 -20.62 9.97 -35.58
CA HIS A 484 -21.13 8.60 -35.58
C HIS A 484 -22.24 8.43 -34.54
N TYR A 485 -23.47 8.29 -35.00
CA TYR A 485 -24.64 8.03 -34.16
C TYR A 485 -24.86 6.52 -34.06
N ARG A 486 -25.00 6.00 -32.85
CA ARG A 486 -25.16 4.56 -32.58
C ARG A 486 -26.23 4.35 -31.52
N THR A 487 -26.98 3.28 -31.60
CA THR A 487 -27.77 2.85 -30.45
C THR A 487 -26.83 2.34 -29.34
N PRO A 488 -27.24 2.31 -28.06
CA PRO A 488 -26.39 1.81 -26.98
C PRO A 488 -25.82 0.43 -27.31
N ASN A 489 -24.53 0.24 -27.04
CA ASN A 489 -23.79 -0.99 -27.36
C ASN A 489 -22.96 -1.42 -26.13
N HIS A 490 -21.94 -2.27 -26.32
CA HIS A 490 -21.12 -2.77 -25.21
C HIS A 490 -20.37 -1.66 -24.44
N LEU A 491 -19.99 -0.55 -25.08
CA LEU A 491 -19.31 0.58 -24.43
C LEU A 491 -20.25 1.41 -23.54
N SER A 492 -21.55 1.38 -23.83
CA SER A 492 -22.56 2.05 -23.02
C SER A 492 -22.76 1.30 -21.71
N ALA A 493 -22.87 2.03 -20.59
CA ALA A 493 -23.27 1.43 -19.34
C ALA A 493 -24.77 1.07 -19.39
N VAL A 494 -25.10 -0.20 -19.17
CA VAL A 494 -26.43 -0.79 -19.35
C VAL A 494 -26.82 -1.56 -18.10
N LYS A 495 -28.10 -1.51 -17.72
CA LYS A 495 -28.64 -2.27 -16.60
C LYS A 495 -28.37 -3.75 -16.80
N ARG A 496 -27.72 -4.38 -15.82
CA ARG A 496 -27.19 -5.74 -15.93
C ARG A 496 -28.24 -6.77 -16.32
N GLU A 497 -29.44 -6.68 -15.74
CA GLU A 497 -30.56 -7.58 -16.04
C GLU A 497 -30.95 -7.54 -17.53
N ILE A 498 -30.97 -6.35 -18.12
CA ILE A 498 -31.27 -6.16 -19.54
C ILE A 498 -30.10 -6.67 -20.39
N ALA A 499 -28.86 -6.35 -20.00
CA ALA A 499 -27.67 -6.85 -20.70
C ALA A 499 -27.64 -8.38 -20.73
N LEU A 500 -27.95 -9.06 -19.61
CA LEU A 500 -28.04 -10.51 -19.50
C LEU A 500 -29.17 -11.11 -20.35
N GLN A 501 -30.32 -10.45 -20.41
CA GLN A 501 -31.43 -10.89 -21.27
C GLN A 501 -31.01 -10.91 -22.76
N VAL A 502 -30.12 -10.00 -23.15
CA VAL A 502 -29.62 -9.90 -24.51
C VAL A 502 -28.46 -10.88 -24.74
N GLY A 503 -27.40 -10.80 -23.94
CA GLY A 503 -26.19 -11.62 -24.10
C GLY A 503 -25.42 -11.38 -25.41
N PHE A 504 -24.24 -12.00 -25.53
CA PHE A 504 -23.36 -11.91 -26.70
C PHE A 504 -23.32 -13.23 -27.48
N VAL A 505 -23.23 -13.11 -28.80
CA VAL A 505 -23.05 -14.26 -29.70
C VAL A 505 -21.55 -14.56 -29.85
N SER A 506 -21.18 -15.85 -29.93
CA SER A 506 -19.78 -16.29 -30.15
C SER A 506 -19.27 -15.87 -31.54
N LYS A 507 -18.69 -14.66 -31.63
CA LYS A 507 -18.13 -14.03 -32.84
C LYS A 507 -17.01 -13.06 -32.46
N ASN A 508 -16.07 -12.84 -33.39
CA ASN A 508 -14.99 -11.86 -33.24
C ASN A 508 -15.28 -10.49 -33.87
N VAL A 509 -16.26 -10.42 -34.78
CA VAL A 509 -16.57 -9.20 -35.54
C VAL A 509 -18.08 -9.00 -35.59
N GLY A 510 -18.53 -7.80 -35.24
CA GLY A 510 -19.92 -7.37 -35.31
C GLY A 510 -20.82 -7.97 -34.23
N GLU A 511 -20.23 -8.61 -33.22
CA GLU A 511 -20.86 -9.04 -31.97
C GLU A 511 -21.43 -7.86 -31.19
N ASP A 512 -20.75 -6.71 -31.25
CA ASP A 512 -21.14 -5.46 -30.62
C ASP A 512 -22.37 -4.82 -31.28
N HIS A 513 -22.39 -4.81 -32.61
CA HIS A 513 -23.50 -4.31 -33.40
C HIS A 513 -24.72 -5.21 -33.27
N ASP A 514 -24.51 -6.54 -33.29
CA ASP A 514 -25.57 -7.51 -33.01
C ASP A 514 -26.17 -7.30 -31.61
N TYR A 515 -25.32 -7.18 -30.58
CA TYR A 515 -25.73 -6.86 -29.22
C TYR A 515 -26.53 -5.55 -29.18
N SER A 516 -26.02 -4.48 -29.79
CA SER A 516 -26.69 -3.17 -29.83
C SER A 516 -28.07 -3.23 -30.47
N LYS A 517 -28.21 -3.94 -31.59
CA LYS A 517 -29.48 -4.09 -32.30
C LYS A 517 -30.54 -4.83 -31.46
N ARG A 518 -30.13 -5.89 -30.76
CA ARG A 518 -31.03 -6.68 -29.90
C ARG A 518 -31.32 -5.96 -28.57
N LEU A 519 -30.40 -5.14 -28.09
CA LEU A 519 -30.53 -4.35 -26.87
C LEU A 519 -31.50 -3.17 -27.03
N ARG A 520 -31.41 -2.43 -28.14
CA ARG A 520 -32.19 -1.20 -28.40
C ARG A 520 -33.70 -1.29 -28.08
N PRO A 521 -34.46 -2.33 -28.47
CA PRO A 521 -35.90 -2.39 -28.19
C PRO A 521 -36.24 -2.55 -26.70
N LEU A 522 -35.29 -2.99 -25.86
CA LEU A 522 -35.49 -3.19 -24.43
C LEU A 522 -35.24 -1.92 -23.60
N LEU A 523 -34.40 -1.00 -24.10
CA LEU A 523 -34.06 0.24 -23.41
C LEU A 523 -35.17 1.29 -23.58
N LYS A 524 -35.65 1.83 -22.45
CA LYS A 524 -36.73 2.84 -22.38
C LYS A 524 -36.33 4.10 -21.61
N LYS A 525 -35.50 3.96 -20.57
CA LYS A 525 -35.05 5.06 -19.73
C LYS A 525 -33.54 5.24 -19.83
N GLU A 526 -33.11 6.36 -20.41
CA GLU A 526 -31.71 6.76 -20.47
C GLU A 526 -31.41 7.84 -19.43
N VAL A 527 -30.27 7.71 -18.74
CA VAL A 527 -29.72 8.77 -17.89
C VAL A 527 -28.56 9.47 -18.60
N SER A 528 -28.50 10.80 -18.52
CA SER A 528 -27.36 11.55 -19.04
C SER A 528 -26.19 11.52 -18.06
N VAL A 529 -24.99 11.32 -18.57
CA VAL A 529 -23.73 11.39 -17.81
C VAL A 529 -22.96 12.68 -18.08
N GLY A 530 -23.62 13.70 -18.64
CA GLY A 530 -23.02 15.00 -18.95
C GLY A 530 -22.59 15.17 -20.41
N GLU A 531 -22.15 16.38 -20.75
CA GLU A 531 -21.94 16.83 -22.15
C GLU A 531 -20.52 16.62 -22.67
N LYS A 532 -19.57 16.22 -21.81
CA LYS A 532 -18.19 15.97 -22.23
C LYS A 532 -17.99 14.52 -22.66
N PRO A 533 -17.07 14.23 -23.59
CA PRO A 533 -16.67 12.87 -23.92
C PRO A 533 -16.30 12.08 -22.66
N LEU A 534 -16.77 10.84 -22.60
CA LEU A 534 -16.55 9.90 -21.52
C LEU A 534 -15.56 8.80 -21.93
N TYR A 535 -15.43 8.55 -23.24
CA TYR A 535 -14.66 7.44 -23.80
C TYR A 535 -13.80 7.91 -24.98
N PHE A 536 -12.60 7.34 -25.11
CA PHE A 536 -11.61 7.70 -26.13
C PHE A 536 -11.18 6.44 -26.88
N TYR A 537 -11.76 6.24 -28.06
CA TYR A 537 -11.48 5.10 -28.92
C TYR A 537 -10.22 5.35 -29.76
N TRP A 538 -9.17 4.57 -29.54
CA TRP A 538 -7.87 4.74 -30.22
C TRP A 538 -7.71 3.72 -31.34
N PHE A 539 -8.40 3.95 -32.44
CA PHE A 539 -8.40 3.04 -33.57
C PHE A 539 -7.01 2.97 -34.24
N ASP A 540 -6.44 1.76 -34.28
CA ASP A 540 -5.24 1.45 -35.06
C ASP A 540 -5.49 0.27 -36.03
N PRO A 541 -5.66 0.52 -37.33
CA PRO A 541 -5.97 -0.53 -38.30
C PRO A 541 -4.86 -1.59 -38.47
N LEU A 542 -3.64 -1.35 -37.98
CA LEU A 542 -2.53 -2.32 -38.05
C LEU A 542 -2.49 -3.27 -36.84
N HIS A 543 -3.06 -2.84 -35.72
CA HIS A 543 -3.00 -3.55 -34.44
C HIS A 543 -4.36 -3.98 -33.89
N SER A 544 -5.48 -3.56 -34.51
CA SER A 544 -6.82 -4.09 -34.23
C SER A 544 -6.88 -5.57 -34.62
N VAL A 545 -6.62 -6.45 -33.67
CA VAL A 545 -6.61 -7.92 -33.81
C VAL A 545 -7.93 -8.44 -34.38
N GLN A 546 -9.04 -7.76 -34.09
CA GLN A 546 -10.39 -8.10 -34.54
C GLN A 546 -10.58 -7.98 -36.08
N GLN A 547 -9.74 -7.21 -36.78
CA GLN A 547 -9.89 -6.99 -38.23
C GLN A 547 -8.91 -7.80 -39.09
N ARG A 548 -8.08 -8.67 -38.49
CA ARG A 548 -7.23 -9.57 -39.27
C ARG A 548 -8.12 -10.69 -39.85
N PRO A 549 -8.21 -10.84 -41.19
CA PRO A 549 -8.93 -11.96 -41.77
C PRO A 549 -8.30 -13.27 -41.26
N ALA A 550 -9.13 -14.21 -40.84
CA ALA A 550 -8.68 -15.54 -40.47
C ALA A 550 -7.96 -16.17 -41.67
N GLY A 551 -6.63 -16.29 -41.59
CA GLY A 551 -5.81 -16.98 -42.60
C GLY A 551 -4.91 -16.08 -43.47
N GLY A 552 -4.09 -15.22 -42.86
CA GLY A 552 -2.97 -14.59 -43.55
C GLY A 552 -1.67 -14.80 -42.79
N ASP A 553 -0.88 -15.79 -43.20
CA ASP A 553 0.53 -15.89 -42.84
C ASP A 553 1.30 -14.66 -43.36
N VAL A 554 1.96 -13.92 -42.48
CA VAL A 554 3.35 -13.43 -42.63
C VAL A 554 3.97 -13.25 -41.25
#